data_AF-A0A8D7FLS2-F1
#
_entry.id   AF-A0A8D7FLS2-F1
#
_cell.length_a   1.000
_cell.length_b   1.000
_cell.length_c   1.000
_cell.angle_alpha   90.00
_cell.angle_beta   90.00
_cell.angle_gamma   90.00
#
_symmetry.space_group_name_H-M   'P 1'
#
loop_
_entity.id
_entity.type
_entity.pdbx_description
1 polymer ?
#
loop_
_entity_poly.entity_id
_entity_poly.type
_entity_poly.pdbx_seq_one_letter_code
_entity_poly.pdbx_strand_id
1 'polypeptide(L)'
;GCNETCGGVSIPYPFGIGDGCFREGFEVTCEVGNGSATPRAFLGGREGNITVEEIFLPQGQASILNGIAWDCFNSTGDRVVRHRPSLDLGDKPFWASSTKNRFTTVGCNVVGYILGGDNTTYGTGCASFCFEGANITSGSCSGTGCCQTTISDKLDNFTTRLAYFVNVSSYKDYSPCTYAFIADKEWFYFHKSDLRNHNFGAKYKDGVPLVLDWVAGNQTCEEAKRNPSSYACRSTNSECFKSPSLQGYICNCSTGFQGNPYLQDGC
;
A
#
# COMPACT_ATOMS: atom_id res chain seq x y z
N GLY A 1 26.11 -4.80 16.10
CA GLY A 1 25.63 -5.03 14.73
C GLY A 1 24.14 -4.78 14.71
N CYS A 2 23.61 -4.26 13.60
CA CYS A 2 22.18 -4.04 13.43
C CYS A 2 21.48 -5.36 13.09
N ASN A 3 20.22 -5.50 13.52
CA ASN A 3 19.46 -6.69 13.16
C ASN A 3 18.89 -6.54 11.74
N GLU A 4 19.23 -7.47 10.86
CA GLU A 4 18.91 -7.40 9.42
C GLU A 4 17.67 -8.21 9.04
N THR A 5 17.00 -8.86 10.01
CA THR A 5 15.79 -9.64 9.74
C THR A 5 14.77 -9.55 10.87
N CYS A 6 13.49 -9.64 10.52
CA CYS A 6 12.39 -9.75 11.47
C CYS A 6 11.30 -10.65 10.89
N GLY A 7 10.96 -11.76 11.56
CA GLY A 7 9.83 -12.59 11.14
C GLY A 7 9.99 -13.25 9.77
N GLY A 8 11.22 -13.37 9.26
CA GLY A 8 11.50 -13.83 7.89
C GLY A 8 11.59 -12.71 6.84
N VAL A 9 11.26 -11.46 7.20
CA VAL A 9 11.44 -10.28 6.35
C VAL A 9 12.89 -9.80 6.47
N SER A 10 13.56 -9.58 5.33
CA SER A 10 14.87 -8.93 5.28
C SER A 10 14.71 -7.42 5.46
N ILE A 11 15.49 -6.83 6.38
CA ILE A 11 15.49 -5.42 6.73
C ILE A 11 16.86 -4.81 6.41
N PRO A 12 17.17 -4.59 5.12
CA PRO A 12 18.46 -4.04 4.73
C PRO A 12 18.47 -2.52 4.88
N TYR A 13 19.64 -1.95 5.18
CA TYR A 13 19.84 -0.50 5.20
C TYR A 13 19.40 0.12 3.84
N PRO A 14 18.64 1.23 3.80
CA PRO A 14 18.46 2.26 4.83
C PRO A 14 17.41 1.93 5.91
N PHE A 15 16.69 0.82 5.77
CA PHE A 15 15.82 0.31 6.82
C PHE A 15 16.64 -0.30 7.95
N GLY A 16 16.11 -0.28 9.16
CA GLY A 16 16.81 -0.86 10.29
C GLY A 16 16.02 -0.88 11.57
N ILE A 17 16.42 -1.79 12.45
CA ILE A 17 15.81 -2.03 13.75
C ILE A 17 16.77 -1.50 14.83
N GLY A 18 16.29 -0.57 15.65
CA GLY A 18 17.03 0.02 16.76
C GLY A 18 17.84 1.27 16.41
N ASP A 19 18.20 2.01 17.45
CA ASP A 19 18.85 3.31 17.32
C ASP A 19 20.16 3.23 16.53
N GLY A 20 20.32 4.14 15.56
CA GLY A 20 21.51 4.23 14.72
C GLY A 20 21.61 3.17 13.61
N CYS A 21 20.61 2.29 13.47
CA CYS A 21 20.60 1.24 12.45
C CYS A 21 19.83 1.58 11.17
N PHE A 22 19.15 2.72 11.14
CA PHE A 22 18.33 3.15 10.01
C PHE A 22 18.67 4.60 9.65
N ARG A 23 18.24 4.99 8.44
CA ARG A 23 18.22 6.40 8.05
C ARG A 23 16.88 7.02 8.44
N GLU A 24 16.86 8.32 8.77
CA GLU A 24 15.66 9.01 9.22
C GLU A 24 14.42 8.69 8.33
N GLY A 25 13.34 8.27 8.97
CA GLY A 25 12.10 7.85 8.31
C GLY A 25 12.03 6.39 7.85
N PHE A 26 13.13 5.61 7.96
CA PHE A 26 13.20 4.19 7.59
C PHE A 26 13.27 3.24 8.79
N GLU A 27 12.87 3.71 9.97
CA GLU A 27 12.80 2.86 11.16
C GLU A 27 11.85 1.68 10.95
N VAL A 28 12.26 0.50 11.43
CA VAL A 28 11.43 -0.69 11.50
C VAL A 28 11.42 -1.19 12.94
N THR A 29 10.24 -1.44 13.49
CA THR A 29 10.09 -2.16 14.76
C THR A 29 9.80 -3.64 14.50
N CYS A 30 10.25 -4.50 15.41
CA CYS A 30 10.08 -5.94 15.30
C CYS A 30 9.37 -6.46 16.56
N GLU A 31 8.08 -6.74 16.44
CA GLU A 31 7.24 -7.03 17.60
C GLU A 31 6.60 -8.42 17.52
N VAL A 32 6.55 -9.10 18.67
CA VAL A 32 5.83 -10.36 18.83
C VAL A 32 4.40 -10.05 19.23
N GLY A 33 3.45 -10.28 18.32
CA GLY A 33 2.03 -10.09 18.62
C GLY A 33 1.49 -11.09 19.64
N ASN A 34 0.48 -10.69 20.42
CA ASN A 34 -0.21 -11.57 21.37
C ASN A 34 -0.78 -12.81 20.64
N GLY A 35 -0.19 -13.99 20.92
CA GLY A 35 -0.60 -15.27 20.32
C GLY A 35 0.14 -15.69 19.05
N SER A 36 1.12 -14.91 18.59
CA SER A 36 2.04 -15.30 17.51
C SER A 36 3.38 -15.78 18.09
N ALA A 37 3.94 -16.87 17.54
CA ALA A 37 5.30 -17.30 17.86
C ALA A 37 6.37 -16.54 17.05
N THR A 38 5.98 -15.99 15.90
CA THR A 38 6.89 -15.26 15.00
C THR A 38 6.67 -13.75 15.13
N PRO A 39 7.75 -12.95 15.27
CA PRO A 39 7.63 -11.50 15.27
C PRO A 39 7.22 -10.99 13.88
N ARG A 40 6.65 -9.78 13.83
CA ARG A 40 6.32 -9.07 12.59
C ARG A 40 7.08 -7.75 12.52
N ALA A 41 7.43 -7.35 11.30
CA ALA A 41 8.08 -6.08 11.01
C ALA A 41 7.03 -4.98 10.80
N PHE A 42 7.22 -3.82 11.44
CA PHE A 42 6.34 -2.67 11.28
C PHE A 42 7.15 -1.42 10.92
N LEU A 43 6.64 -0.59 10.01
CA LEU A 43 7.24 0.72 9.76
C LEU A 43 7.05 1.62 11.00
N GLY A 44 8.16 2.20 11.48
CA GLY A 44 8.16 3.16 12.57
C GLY A 44 7.59 4.52 12.17
N GLY A 45 7.28 5.37 13.16
CA GLY A 45 6.74 6.72 13.03
C GLY A 45 5.35 6.89 13.69
N ARG A 46 4.61 7.94 13.31
CA ARG A 46 3.33 8.33 13.94
C ARG A 46 2.27 7.25 13.86
N GLU A 47 2.09 6.66 12.68
CA GLU A 47 1.31 5.44 12.51
C GLU A 47 2.25 4.23 12.62
N GLY A 48 2.19 3.51 13.74
CA GLY A 48 3.13 2.45 14.10
C GLY A 48 2.68 1.01 13.79
N ASN A 49 1.51 0.82 13.18
CA ASN A 49 0.92 -0.51 12.93
C ASN A 49 0.93 -0.89 11.44
N ILE A 50 1.89 -0.39 10.67
CA ILE A 50 1.99 -0.67 9.23
C ILE A 50 2.92 -1.86 9.03
N THR A 51 2.35 -3.04 8.77
CA THR A 51 3.13 -4.28 8.61
C THR A 51 3.93 -4.26 7.31
N VAL A 52 5.22 -4.56 7.38
CA VAL A 52 6.12 -4.73 6.22
C VAL A 52 6.18 -6.20 5.84
N GLU A 53 5.91 -6.50 4.57
CA GLU A 53 6.00 -7.86 4.02
C GLU A 53 7.32 -8.09 3.30
N GLU A 54 7.80 -7.11 2.53
CA GLU A 54 9.01 -7.25 1.71
C GLU A 54 9.63 -5.90 1.36
N ILE A 55 10.96 -5.86 1.17
CA ILE A 55 11.72 -4.67 0.77
C ILE A 55 12.54 -4.99 -0.49
N PHE A 56 12.30 -4.22 -1.54
CA PHE A 56 12.95 -4.33 -2.85
C PHE A 56 13.92 -3.17 -3.07
N LEU A 57 15.14 -3.32 -2.53
CA LEU A 57 16.16 -2.26 -2.54
C LEU A 57 16.45 -1.67 -3.94
N PRO A 58 16.72 -2.47 -4.99
CA PRO A 58 17.07 -1.92 -6.31
C PRO A 58 15.95 -1.11 -6.96
N GLN A 59 14.70 -1.43 -6.65
CA GLN A 59 13.51 -0.79 -7.21
C GLN A 59 13.11 0.46 -6.42
N GLY A 60 13.61 0.63 -5.20
CA GLY A 60 13.11 1.68 -4.32
C GLY A 60 11.70 1.39 -3.80
N GLN A 61 11.33 0.11 -3.63
CA GLN A 61 9.95 -0.30 -3.34
C GLN A 61 9.79 -1.22 -2.13
N ALA A 62 8.76 -1.02 -1.30
CA ALA A 62 8.43 -1.89 -0.18
C ALA A 62 6.99 -2.38 -0.29
N SER A 63 6.71 -3.63 0.07
CA SER A 63 5.35 -4.15 0.19
C SER A 63 4.89 -4.08 1.65
N ILE A 64 3.72 -3.50 1.89
CA ILE A 64 3.08 -3.43 3.21
C ILE A 64 1.68 -4.05 3.18
N LEU A 65 1.09 -4.30 4.34
CA LEU A 65 -0.33 -4.65 4.45
C LEU A 65 -1.20 -3.41 4.65
N ASN A 66 -2.14 -3.20 3.73
CA ASN A 66 -3.12 -2.12 3.75
C ASN A 66 -4.53 -2.62 4.12
N GLY A 67 -5.29 -1.80 4.83
CA GLY A 67 -6.66 -2.14 5.25
C GLY A 67 -7.67 -2.13 4.09
N ILE A 68 -8.71 -2.96 4.21
CA ILE A 68 -9.87 -2.96 3.30
C ILE A 68 -11.03 -2.20 3.94
N ALA A 69 -11.66 -1.29 3.22
CA ALA A 69 -12.96 -0.73 3.60
C ALA A 69 -14.07 -1.73 3.29
N TRP A 70 -15.02 -1.91 4.20
CA TRP A 70 -16.22 -2.70 3.91
C TRP A 70 -17.44 -2.19 4.64
N ASP A 71 -18.60 -2.33 4.01
CA ASP A 71 -19.89 -2.28 4.68
C ASP A 71 -20.64 -3.59 4.36
N CYS A 72 -21.23 -4.20 5.37
CA CYS A 72 -22.11 -5.36 5.25
C CYS A 72 -23.52 -5.02 5.72
N PHE A 73 -24.51 -5.62 5.07
CA PHE A 73 -25.92 -5.36 5.28
C PHE A 73 -26.66 -6.64 5.66
N ASN A 74 -27.71 -6.52 6.48
CA ASN A 74 -28.59 -7.64 6.81
C ASN A 74 -29.71 -7.83 5.76
N SER A 75 -30.60 -8.79 6.02
CA SER A 75 -31.74 -9.08 5.17
C SER A 75 -32.80 -7.96 5.11
N THR A 76 -32.83 -7.02 6.05
CA THR A 76 -33.72 -5.84 6.00
C THR A 76 -33.10 -4.65 5.26
N GLY A 77 -31.81 -4.73 4.92
CA GLY A 77 -31.07 -3.66 4.24
C GLY A 77 -30.35 -2.71 5.21
N ASP A 78 -30.37 -2.99 6.51
CA ASP A 78 -29.66 -2.22 7.51
C ASP A 78 -28.19 -2.60 7.52
N ARG A 79 -27.32 -1.58 7.61
CA ARG A 79 -25.87 -1.79 7.73
C ARG A 79 -25.55 -2.36 9.10
N VAL A 80 -25.01 -3.58 9.12
CA VAL A 80 -24.65 -4.28 10.37
C VAL A 80 -23.19 -4.08 10.75
N VAL A 81 -22.30 -3.97 9.76
CA VAL A 81 -20.86 -3.84 9.99
C VAL A 81 -20.31 -2.80 9.03
N ARG A 82 -19.35 -2.02 9.53
CA ARG A 82 -18.60 -1.02 8.78
C ARG A 82 -17.16 -1.00 9.22
N HIS A 83 -16.25 -0.96 8.26
CA HIS A 83 -14.84 -0.69 8.47
C HIS A 83 -14.35 0.35 7.48
N ARG A 84 -13.58 1.33 7.97
CA ARG A 84 -13.07 2.47 7.19
C ARG A 84 -11.59 2.67 7.52
N PRO A 85 -10.68 1.99 6.80
CA PRO A 85 -9.26 2.14 7.04
C PRO A 85 -8.77 3.48 6.52
N SER A 86 -7.71 3.96 7.16
CA SER A 86 -6.84 5.03 6.69
C SER A 86 -5.41 4.52 6.68
N LEU A 87 -4.56 5.18 5.90
CA LEU A 87 -3.12 5.02 5.93
C LEU A 87 -2.49 6.42 5.91
N ASP A 88 -1.56 6.67 6.82
CA ASP A 88 -0.79 7.91 6.93
C ASP A 88 0.72 7.61 6.92
N LEU A 89 1.35 7.99 5.82
CA LEU A 89 2.80 7.93 5.60
C LEU A 89 3.43 9.32 5.64
N GLY A 90 2.68 10.37 6.00
CA GLY A 90 3.12 11.77 5.84
C GLY A 90 4.32 12.17 6.71
N ASP A 91 4.76 11.33 7.63
CA ASP A 91 6.01 11.48 8.39
C ASP A 91 7.17 10.62 7.89
N LYS A 92 6.98 9.91 6.78
CA LYS A 92 7.93 8.96 6.22
C LYS A 92 8.22 9.29 4.75
N PRO A 93 9.35 8.83 4.21
CA PRO A 93 9.70 9.05 2.80
C PRO A 93 9.03 8.02 1.87
N PHE A 94 7.76 7.70 2.10
CA PHE A 94 7.01 6.66 1.38
C PHE A 94 5.71 7.19 0.77
N TRP A 95 5.37 6.69 -0.42
CA TRP A 95 4.09 6.94 -1.08
C TRP A 95 3.56 5.66 -1.71
N ALA A 96 2.24 5.51 -1.79
CA ALA A 96 1.64 4.41 -2.54
C ALA A 96 2.02 4.52 -4.01
N SER A 97 2.65 3.48 -4.57
CA SER A 97 3.12 3.47 -5.95
C SER A 97 1.94 3.50 -6.93
N SER A 98 1.84 4.56 -7.73
CA SER A 98 0.77 4.72 -8.73
C SER A 98 0.85 3.73 -9.89
N THR A 99 2.03 3.15 -10.11
CA THR A 99 2.29 2.22 -11.22
C THR A 99 2.11 0.75 -10.84
N LYS A 100 2.24 0.43 -9.55
CA LYS A 100 2.12 -0.92 -9.01
C LYS A 100 0.75 -1.20 -8.39
N ASN A 101 0.09 -0.18 -7.83
CA ASN A 101 -1.20 -0.36 -7.18
C ASN A 101 -2.39 0.06 -8.03
N ARG A 102 -3.55 -0.53 -7.74
CA ARG A 102 -4.86 -0.07 -8.22
C ARG A 102 -5.81 0.13 -7.05
N PHE A 103 -6.64 1.16 -7.14
CA PHE A 103 -7.80 1.29 -6.27
C PHE A 103 -8.94 0.43 -6.82
N THR A 104 -9.48 -0.45 -6.00
CA THR A 104 -10.49 -1.44 -6.38
C THR A 104 -11.74 -1.26 -5.54
N THR A 105 -12.91 -1.36 -6.16
CA THR A 105 -14.22 -1.46 -5.52
C THR A 105 -14.90 -2.75 -5.96
N VAL A 106 -15.37 -3.55 -5.01
CA VAL A 106 -16.10 -4.80 -5.24
C VAL A 106 -17.48 -4.68 -4.61
N GLY A 107 -18.52 -4.89 -5.41
CA GLY A 107 -19.91 -4.81 -4.97
C GLY A 107 -20.83 -4.27 -6.05
N CYS A 108 -22.11 -4.16 -5.71
CA CYS A 108 -23.16 -3.69 -6.62
C CYS A 108 -23.74 -2.34 -6.18
N ASN A 109 -23.90 -1.43 -7.14
CA ASN A 109 -24.47 -0.09 -6.96
C ASN A 109 -23.79 0.73 -5.86
N VAL A 110 -22.46 0.65 -5.87
CA VAL A 110 -21.58 1.24 -4.87
C VAL A 110 -20.47 2.01 -5.59
N VAL A 111 -20.07 3.12 -4.99
CA VAL A 111 -18.82 3.79 -5.31
C VAL A 111 -17.89 3.66 -4.12
N GLY A 112 -16.77 2.99 -4.34
CA GLY A 112 -15.63 3.14 -3.45
C GLY A 112 -14.90 4.40 -3.83
N TYR A 113 -14.38 5.12 -2.85
CA TYR A 113 -13.58 6.31 -3.08
C TYR A 113 -12.55 6.46 -1.98
N ILE A 114 -11.42 7.06 -2.34
CA ILE A 114 -10.40 7.50 -1.40
C ILE A 114 -10.39 9.01 -1.36
N LEU A 115 -10.15 9.53 -0.16
CA LEU A 115 -9.93 10.94 0.10
C LEU A 115 -8.57 11.07 0.76
N GLY A 116 -7.69 11.91 0.22
CA GLY A 116 -6.31 12.02 0.67
C GLY A 116 -5.72 13.42 0.48
N GLY A 117 -4.46 13.56 0.88
CA GLY A 117 -3.71 14.82 0.87
C GLY A 117 -4.12 15.80 1.97
N ASP A 118 -3.29 16.83 2.18
CA ASP A 118 -3.56 17.90 3.14
C ASP A 118 -4.91 18.54 2.85
N ASN A 119 -5.78 18.64 3.85
CA ASN A 119 -7.15 19.16 3.73
C ASN A 119 -8.02 18.49 2.66
N THR A 120 -7.83 17.20 2.37
CA THR A 120 -8.66 16.45 1.40
C THR A 120 -8.54 16.97 -0.05
N THR A 121 -7.35 17.45 -0.41
CA THR A 121 -7.06 18.01 -1.74
C THR A 121 -7.05 16.98 -2.85
N TYR A 122 -7.06 15.69 -2.52
CA TYR A 122 -7.12 14.59 -3.47
C TYR A 122 -8.35 13.69 -3.25
N GLY A 123 -8.98 13.30 -4.35
CA GLY A 123 -10.03 12.29 -4.36
C GLY A 123 -10.04 11.50 -5.67
N THR A 124 -10.16 10.19 -5.56
CA THR A 124 -10.46 9.31 -6.71
C THR A 124 -11.46 8.25 -6.26
N GLY A 125 -12.18 7.66 -7.20
CA GLY A 125 -13.17 6.65 -6.89
C GLY A 125 -13.49 5.78 -8.09
N CYS A 126 -14.15 4.67 -7.80
CA CYS A 126 -14.55 3.69 -8.79
C CYS A 126 -15.96 3.21 -8.48
N ALA A 127 -16.87 3.36 -9.44
CA ALA A 127 -18.25 2.95 -9.31
C ALA A 127 -18.46 1.57 -9.94
N SER A 128 -19.18 0.71 -9.25
CA SER A 128 -19.56 -0.61 -9.74
C SER A 128 -21.08 -0.78 -9.68
N PHE A 129 -21.66 -1.32 -10.75
CA PHE A 129 -23.09 -1.51 -10.93
C PHE A 129 -23.41 -2.99 -11.20
N CYS A 130 -24.63 -3.40 -10.89
CA CYS A 130 -25.15 -4.72 -11.23
C CYS A 130 -26.60 -4.54 -11.64
N PHE A 131 -26.88 -4.49 -12.94
CA PHE A 131 -28.25 -4.41 -13.45
C PHE A 131 -28.75 -5.81 -13.79
N GLU A 132 -30.07 -6.00 -13.78
CA GLU A 132 -30.68 -7.25 -14.21
C GLU A 132 -30.30 -7.54 -15.68
N GLY A 133 -29.80 -8.75 -15.95
CA GLY A 133 -29.25 -9.12 -17.26
C GLY A 133 -27.77 -8.76 -17.49
N ALA A 134 -27.10 -8.09 -16.55
CA ALA A 134 -25.66 -7.80 -16.67
C ALA A 134 -24.82 -9.08 -16.51
N ASN A 135 -24.00 -9.40 -17.53
CA ASN A 135 -23.08 -10.53 -17.49
C ASN A 135 -21.86 -10.22 -16.63
N ILE A 136 -21.96 -10.53 -15.34
CA ILE A 136 -20.81 -10.47 -14.41
C ILE A 136 -19.87 -11.62 -14.74
N THR A 137 -18.65 -11.25 -15.14
CA THR A 137 -17.60 -12.16 -15.60
C THR A 137 -16.38 -12.02 -14.70
N SER A 138 -15.88 -13.14 -14.15
CA SER A 138 -14.62 -13.15 -13.40
C SER A 138 -13.47 -12.62 -14.27
N GLY A 139 -12.53 -11.92 -13.67
CA GLY A 139 -11.42 -11.26 -14.36
C GLY A 139 -11.75 -9.88 -14.95
N SER A 140 -13.03 -9.55 -15.13
CA SER A 140 -13.44 -8.20 -15.54
C SER A 140 -13.65 -7.30 -14.32
N CYS A 141 -13.00 -6.12 -14.30
CA CYS A 141 -13.13 -5.15 -13.21
C CYS A 141 -13.28 -3.71 -13.74
N SER A 142 -14.23 -3.53 -14.65
CA SER A 142 -14.45 -2.27 -15.38
C SER A 142 -15.83 -1.65 -15.14
N GLY A 143 -16.42 -1.87 -13.96
CA GLY A 143 -17.65 -1.21 -13.50
C GLY A 143 -18.85 -2.14 -13.33
N THR A 144 -18.72 -3.45 -13.54
CA THR A 144 -19.81 -4.41 -13.31
C THR A 144 -19.42 -5.45 -12.26
N GLY A 145 -19.96 -5.33 -11.05
CA GLY A 145 -19.55 -6.10 -9.87
C GLY A 145 -18.16 -5.72 -9.31
N CYS A 146 -17.23 -5.33 -10.17
CA CYS A 146 -15.90 -4.85 -9.79
C CYS A 146 -15.53 -3.62 -10.63
N CYS A 147 -14.87 -2.65 -10.01
CA CYS A 147 -14.31 -1.49 -10.67
C CYS A 147 -12.89 -1.22 -10.17
N GLN A 148 -11.95 -1.02 -11.09
CA GLN A 148 -10.58 -0.59 -10.81
C GLN A 148 -10.23 0.74 -11.47
N THR A 149 -9.49 1.58 -10.75
CA THR A 149 -8.92 2.82 -11.27
C THR A 149 -7.48 3.00 -10.77
N THR A 150 -6.74 3.89 -11.42
CA THR A 150 -5.39 4.29 -10.98
C THR A 150 -5.49 5.24 -9.79
N ILE A 151 -4.40 5.31 -9.02
CA ILE A 151 -4.21 6.32 -7.98
C ILE A 151 -3.26 7.40 -8.49
N SER A 152 -3.32 8.60 -7.92
CA SER A 152 -2.38 9.68 -8.23
C SER A 152 -1.00 9.37 -7.67
N ASP A 153 0.02 9.95 -8.30
CA ASP A 153 1.34 10.10 -7.70
C ASP A 153 1.24 10.90 -6.39
N LYS A 154 2.24 10.74 -5.53
CA LYS A 154 2.37 11.43 -4.24
C LYS A 154 1.22 11.17 -3.27
N LEU A 155 0.67 9.95 -3.28
CA LEU A 155 -0.33 9.54 -2.29
C LEU A 155 0.34 8.95 -1.04
N ASP A 156 0.51 9.76 -0.01
CA ASP A 156 1.08 9.40 1.30
C ASP A 156 0.01 9.28 2.41
N ASN A 157 -1.12 9.96 2.26
CA ASN A 157 -2.24 9.87 3.21
C ASN A 157 -3.56 9.67 2.48
N PHE A 158 -4.36 8.69 2.92
CA PHE A 158 -5.73 8.52 2.46
C PHE A 158 -6.64 7.82 3.47
N THR A 159 -7.94 8.07 3.34
CA THR A 159 -9.02 7.27 3.94
C THR A 159 -9.86 6.62 2.87
N THR A 160 -10.12 5.32 2.99
CA THR A 160 -10.98 4.59 2.06
C THR A 160 -12.42 4.54 2.54
N ARG A 161 -13.37 4.85 1.65
CA ARG A 161 -14.80 4.95 1.97
C ARG A 161 -15.66 4.33 0.87
N LEU A 162 -16.91 4.07 1.23
CA LEU A 162 -17.96 3.54 0.36
C LEU A 162 -19.18 4.46 0.44
N ALA A 163 -19.80 4.74 -0.70
CA ALA A 163 -21.08 5.41 -0.83
C ALA A 163 -21.97 4.67 -1.85
N TYR A 164 -23.29 4.86 -1.75
CA TYR A 164 -24.28 4.06 -2.48
C TYR A 164 -25.21 4.97 -3.28
N PHE A 165 -25.55 4.55 -4.49
CA PHE A 165 -26.39 5.32 -5.41
C PHE A 165 -27.88 5.05 -5.26
N VAL A 166 -28.25 3.86 -4.80
CA VAL A 166 -29.64 3.42 -4.63
C VAL A 166 -29.79 2.68 -3.29
N ASN A 167 -31.03 2.48 -2.87
CA ASN A 167 -31.32 1.74 -1.66
C ASN A 167 -30.82 0.28 -1.79
N VAL A 168 -29.95 -0.14 -0.87
CA VAL A 168 -29.17 -1.40 -0.92
C VAL A 168 -30.07 -2.65 -0.96
N SER A 169 -31.34 -2.49 -0.57
CA SER A 169 -32.34 -3.56 -0.47
C SER A 169 -32.56 -4.36 -1.76
N SER A 170 -32.24 -3.81 -2.94
CA SER A 170 -32.47 -4.45 -4.25
C SER A 170 -31.39 -5.47 -4.66
N TYR A 171 -30.21 -5.46 -4.02
CA TYR A 171 -29.05 -6.27 -4.47
C TYR A 171 -28.37 -7.07 -3.33
N LYS A 172 -28.94 -7.03 -2.12
CA LYS A 172 -28.40 -7.66 -0.89
C LYS A 172 -28.25 -9.18 -0.99
N ASP A 173 -29.12 -9.88 -1.73
CA ASP A 173 -29.04 -11.33 -1.93
C ASP A 173 -27.85 -11.73 -2.82
N TYR A 174 -27.30 -10.76 -3.55
CA TYR A 174 -26.22 -10.96 -4.50
C TYR A 174 -24.89 -10.31 -4.07
N SER A 175 -24.96 -9.22 -3.29
CA SER A 175 -23.82 -8.47 -2.74
C SER A 175 -24.10 -8.03 -1.30
N PRO A 176 -24.11 -8.94 -0.32
CA PRO A 176 -24.45 -8.60 1.07
C PRO A 176 -23.38 -7.75 1.76
N CYS A 177 -22.17 -7.76 1.23
CA CYS A 177 -21.09 -6.86 1.62
C CYS A 177 -20.54 -6.17 0.38
N THR A 178 -19.94 -5.01 0.59
CA THR A 178 -19.18 -4.26 -0.42
C THR A 178 -17.82 -3.91 0.13
N TYR A 179 -16.81 -3.86 -0.75
CA TYR A 179 -15.41 -3.72 -0.38
C TYR A 179 -14.73 -2.64 -1.22
N ALA A 180 -13.78 -1.92 -0.63
CA ALA A 180 -12.89 -1.04 -1.36
C ALA A 180 -11.48 -1.03 -0.75
N PHE A 181 -10.44 -1.03 -1.58
CA PHE A 181 -9.06 -1.10 -1.12
C PHE A 181 -8.08 -0.63 -2.21
N ILE A 182 -6.88 -0.24 -1.80
CA ILE A 182 -5.72 -0.09 -2.68
C ILE A 182 -4.84 -1.30 -2.46
N ALA A 183 -4.46 -1.99 -3.54
CA ALA A 183 -3.55 -3.14 -3.48
C ALA A 183 -2.69 -3.23 -4.75
N ASP A 184 -1.64 -4.04 -4.67
CA ASP A 184 -0.85 -4.47 -5.83
C ASP A 184 -1.80 -5.01 -6.92
N LYS A 185 -1.67 -4.45 -8.12
CA LYS A 185 -2.50 -4.78 -9.27
C LYS A 185 -2.33 -6.23 -9.73
N GLU A 186 -1.19 -6.85 -9.44
CA GLU A 186 -0.92 -8.25 -9.79
C GLU A 186 -1.45 -9.24 -8.73
N TRP A 187 -1.81 -8.74 -7.54
CA TRP A 187 -2.32 -9.57 -6.44
C TRP A 187 -3.83 -9.86 -6.54
N PHE A 188 -4.62 -8.86 -6.98
CA PHE A 188 -6.06 -8.99 -6.99
C PHE A 188 -6.62 -9.46 -8.34
N TYR A 189 -7.23 -10.64 -8.36
CA TYR A 189 -8.04 -11.12 -9.46
C TYR A 189 -9.51 -11.22 -9.01
N PHE A 190 -10.41 -10.55 -9.74
CA PHE A 190 -11.82 -10.55 -9.40
C PHE A 190 -12.49 -11.87 -9.73
N HIS A 191 -13.14 -12.50 -8.75
CA HIS A 191 -14.05 -13.62 -8.97
C HIS A 191 -15.49 -13.20 -8.71
N LYS A 192 -16.42 -13.68 -9.55
CA LYS A 192 -17.86 -13.47 -9.34
C LYS A 192 -18.33 -13.89 -7.93
N SER A 193 -17.70 -14.89 -7.33
CA SER A 193 -17.98 -15.34 -5.96
C SER A 193 -17.65 -14.30 -4.89
N ASP A 194 -16.73 -13.36 -5.15
CA ASP A 194 -16.35 -12.32 -4.20
C ASP A 194 -17.53 -11.40 -3.86
N LEU A 195 -18.50 -11.26 -4.77
CA LEU A 195 -19.72 -10.49 -4.53
C LEU A 195 -20.58 -11.11 -3.43
N ARG A 196 -20.69 -12.45 -3.38
CA ARG A 196 -21.50 -13.16 -2.39
C ARG A 196 -20.73 -13.47 -1.10
N ASN A 197 -19.46 -13.10 -1.03
CA ASN A 197 -18.57 -13.51 0.04
C ASN A 197 -18.67 -12.58 1.24
N HIS A 198 -19.32 -13.00 2.31
CA HIS A 198 -19.32 -12.28 3.59
C HIS A 198 -17.94 -12.24 4.27
N ASN A 199 -17.07 -13.18 3.91
CA ASN A 199 -15.80 -13.42 4.58
C ASN A 199 -14.63 -12.75 3.86
N PHE A 200 -14.82 -11.95 2.81
CA PHE A 200 -13.68 -11.32 2.12
C PHE A 200 -12.87 -10.44 3.07
N GLY A 201 -13.55 -9.60 3.88
CA GLY A 201 -12.89 -8.81 4.93
C GLY A 201 -12.24 -9.67 6.03
N ALA A 202 -12.87 -10.80 6.40
CA ALA A 202 -12.30 -11.72 7.39
C ALA A 202 -11.09 -12.51 6.85
N LYS A 203 -11.11 -12.87 5.57
CA LYS A 203 -10.03 -13.55 4.84
C LYS A 203 -8.77 -12.68 4.80
N TYR A 204 -8.96 -11.38 4.62
CA TYR A 204 -7.90 -10.38 4.54
C TYR A 204 -7.91 -9.45 5.75
N LYS A 205 -8.19 -10.00 6.94
CA LYS A 205 -8.27 -9.24 8.20
C LYS A 205 -6.96 -8.54 8.56
N ASP A 206 -5.83 -9.10 8.13
CA ASP A 206 -4.49 -8.56 8.38
C ASP A 206 -4.11 -7.52 7.31
N GLY A 207 -4.91 -7.39 6.24
CA GLY A 207 -4.70 -6.45 5.14
C GLY A 207 -4.46 -7.12 3.79
N VAL A 208 -4.22 -6.27 2.78
CA VAL A 208 -3.88 -6.63 1.39
C VAL A 208 -2.56 -5.97 1.00
N PRO A 209 -1.74 -6.60 0.14
CA PRO A 209 -0.44 -6.04 -0.20
C PRO A 209 -0.60 -4.71 -0.95
N LEU A 210 0.12 -3.70 -0.49
CA LEU A 210 0.23 -2.38 -1.11
C LEU A 210 1.71 -2.06 -1.29
N VAL A 211 2.10 -1.71 -2.51
CA VAL A 211 3.48 -1.39 -2.85
C VAL A 211 3.75 0.10 -2.63
N LEU A 212 4.72 0.43 -1.79
CA LEU A 212 5.23 1.77 -1.58
C LEU A 212 6.42 2.03 -2.50
N ASP A 213 6.50 3.24 -3.07
CA ASP A 213 7.75 3.81 -3.58
C ASP A 213 8.38 4.64 -2.46
N TRP A 214 9.72 4.63 -2.34
CA TRP A 214 10.45 5.52 -1.43
C TRP A 214 11.48 6.38 -2.14
N VAL A 215 11.94 7.42 -1.44
CA VAL A 215 13.11 8.20 -1.84
C VAL A 215 14.12 8.23 -0.71
N ALA A 216 15.40 8.16 -1.07
CA ALA A 216 16.49 8.43 -0.17
C ALA A 216 16.65 9.94 0.10
N GLY A 217 16.01 10.81 -0.64
CA GLY A 217 15.99 12.23 -0.33
C GLY A 217 15.14 12.98 -1.33
N ASN A 218 14.59 14.11 -0.90
CA ASN A 218 13.65 14.91 -1.69
C ASN A 218 14.35 15.79 -2.73
N GLN A 219 15.67 15.95 -2.61
CA GLN A 219 16.51 16.68 -3.55
C GLN A 219 16.77 15.88 -4.84
N THR A 220 17.18 16.58 -5.91
CA THR A 220 17.68 15.92 -7.12
C THR A 220 19.03 15.25 -6.87
N CYS A 221 19.43 14.31 -7.75
CA CYS A 221 20.75 13.67 -7.68
C CYS A 221 21.90 14.69 -7.68
N GLU A 222 21.81 15.73 -8.51
CA GLU A 222 22.85 16.76 -8.61
C GLU A 222 22.96 17.60 -7.33
N GLU A 223 21.83 17.92 -6.71
CA GLU A 223 21.81 18.61 -5.42
C GLU A 223 22.32 17.70 -4.30
N ALA A 224 21.94 16.42 -4.30
CA ALA A 224 22.34 15.46 -3.28
C ALA A 224 23.85 15.25 -3.25
N LYS A 225 24.48 15.13 -4.43
CA LYS A 225 25.94 14.95 -4.58
C LYS A 225 26.76 16.14 -4.07
N ARG A 226 26.18 17.35 -4.03
CA ARG A 226 26.86 18.56 -3.51
C ARG A 226 27.03 18.54 -1.98
N ASN A 227 26.28 17.71 -1.26
CA ASN A 227 26.42 17.57 0.19
C ASN A 227 26.77 16.12 0.57
N PRO A 228 28.07 15.76 0.56
CA PRO A 228 28.53 14.39 0.86
C PRO A 228 28.14 13.89 2.25
N SER A 229 27.86 14.80 3.20
CA SER A 229 27.51 14.42 4.57
C SER A 229 26.11 13.77 4.65
N SER A 230 25.15 14.27 3.85
CA SER A 230 23.76 13.79 3.82
C SER A 230 23.40 12.91 2.62
N TYR A 231 24.32 12.79 1.65
CA TYR A 231 24.18 11.94 0.48
C TYR A 231 24.01 10.47 0.88
N ALA A 232 23.00 9.81 0.32
CA ALA A 232 22.58 8.47 0.74
C ALA A 232 23.35 7.34 0.06
N CYS A 233 23.87 7.55 -1.15
CA CYS A 233 24.57 6.50 -1.90
C CYS A 233 26.03 6.48 -1.43
N ARG A 234 26.35 5.52 -0.56
CA ARG A 234 27.62 5.48 0.18
C ARG A 234 28.66 4.57 -0.47
N SER A 235 28.26 3.57 -1.26
CA SER A 235 29.24 2.72 -1.95
C SER A 235 29.91 3.50 -3.09
N THR A 236 31.20 3.22 -3.29
CA THR A 236 32.00 3.77 -4.39
C THR A 236 31.48 3.29 -5.76
N ASN A 237 30.91 2.07 -5.81
CA ASN A 237 30.31 1.49 -7.01
C ASN A 237 28.79 1.65 -7.02
N SER A 238 28.30 2.80 -6.54
CA SER A 238 26.87 3.12 -6.54
C SER A 238 26.55 4.42 -7.29
N GLU A 239 25.37 4.43 -7.90
CA GLU A 239 24.85 5.56 -8.64
C GLU A 239 23.52 6.04 -8.08
N CYS A 240 23.28 7.34 -8.28
CA CYS A 240 22.03 7.99 -7.93
C CYS A 240 21.06 7.93 -9.10
N PHE A 241 19.83 7.50 -8.83
CA PHE A 241 18.76 7.43 -9.82
C PHE A 241 17.60 8.32 -9.38
N LYS A 242 17.07 9.11 -10.32
CA LYS A 242 15.86 9.89 -10.08
C LYS A 242 14.69 8.94 -9.82
N SER A 243 13.89 9.23 -8.78
CA SER A 243 12.67 8.47 -8.54
C SER A 243 11.68 8.64 -9.71
N PRO A 244 11.12 7.56 -10.27
CA PRO A 244 10.18 7.64 -11.40
C PRO A 244 8.88 8.35 -11.05
N SER A 245 8.37 8.11 -9.84
CA SER A 245 7.03 8.51 -9.40
C SER A 245 7.04 9.78 -8.54
N LEU A 246 8.22 10.22 -8.07
CA LEU A 246 8.34 11.20 -6.99
C LEU A 246 9.49 12.19 -7.24
N GLN A 247 9.41 13.35 -6.57
CA GLN A 247 10.54 14.27 -6.50
C GLN A 247 11.55 13.72 -5.48
N GLY A 248 12.71 13.28 -5.96
CA GLY A 248 13.76 12.72 -5.13
C GLY A 248 14.64 11.73 -5.87
N TYR A 249 15.44 10.97 -5.12
CA TYR A 249 16.33 9.96 -5.67
C TYR A 249 16.39 8.68 -4.85
N ILE A 250 16.81 7.59 -5.50
CA ILE A 250 17.21 6.32 -4.88
C ILE A 250 18.66 6.01 -5.26
N CYS A 251 19.24 5.00 -4.60
CA CYS A 251 20.60 4.55 -4.88
C CYS A 251 20.54 3.13 -5.45
N ASN A 252 21.35 2.86 -6.47
CA ASN A 252 21.52 1.49 -6.99
C ASN A 252 23.00 1.22 -7.24
N CYS A 253 23.41 -0.05 -7.21
CA CYS A 253 24.76 -0.40 -7.60
C CYS A 253 24.99 -0.11 -9.09
N SER A 254 26.18 0.36 -9.43
CA SER A 254 26.61 0.56 -10.80
C SER A 254 26.61 -0.76 -11.58
N THR A 255 26.56 -0.65 -12.91
CA THR A 255 26.51 -1.83 -13.79
C THR A 255 27.68 -2.78 -13.50
N GLY A 256 27.36 -4.05 -13.20
CA GLY A 256 28.34 -5.09 -12.87
C GLY A 256 28.55 -5.33 -11.37
N PHE A 257 27.95 -4.51 -10.50
CA PHE A 257 28.02 -4.66 -9.04
C PHE A 257 26.66 -5.04 -8.46
N GLN A 258 26.67 -5.69 -7.30
CA GLN A 258 25.48 -6.13 -6.57
C GLN A 258 25.68 -5.91 -5.07
N GLY A 259 24.59 -5.67 -4.35
CA GLY A 259 24.61 -5.51 -2.90
C GLY A 259 23.82 -4.29 -2.46
N ASN A 260 24.31 -3.59 -1.43
CA ASN A 260 23.63 -2.47 -0.80
C ASN A 260 24.34 -1.13 -1.09
N PRO A 261 23.79 -0.29 -1.98
CA PRO A 261 24.41 0.99 -2.36
C PRO A 261 24.40 2.04 -1.24
N TYR A 262 23.62 1.82 -0.19
CA TYR A 262 23.51 2.71 0.96
C TYR A 262 24.60 2.47 2.02
N LEU A 263 25.40 1.41 1.86
CA LEU A 263 26.54 1.08 2.73
C LEU A 263 27.86 1.40 2.04
N GLN A 264 28.86 1.78 2.82
CA GLN A 264 30.23 1.92 2.32
C GLN A 264 30.73 0.54 1.86
N ASP A 265 31.28 0.46 0.65
CA ASP A 265 31.73 -0.79 0.00
C ASP A 265 30.64 -1.88 -0.07
N GLY A 266 29.36 -1.49 -0.03
CA GLY A 266 28.22 -2.41 -0.08
C GLY A 266 27.80 -2.84 -1.49
N CYS A 267 28.27 -2.10 -2.50
CA CYS A 267 28.45 -2.54 -3.88
C CYS A 267 29.97 -2.66 -4.08
#